data_AF-A0A3C0BFS3-F1
#
_entry.id   AF-A0A3C0BFS3-F1
#
_cell.length_a   1.000
_cell.length_b   1.000
_cell.length_c   1.000
_cell.angle_alpha   90.00
_cell.angle_beta   90.00
_cell.angle_gamma   90.00
#
_symmetry.space_group_name_H-M   'P 1'
#
loop_
_entity.id
_entity.type
_entity.pdbx_description
1 polymer ?
#
loop_
_entity_poly.entity_id
_entity_poly.type
_entity_poly.pdbx_seq_one_letter_code
_entity_poly.pdbx_strand_id
1 'polypeptide(L)'
;MAILEICEKQCILESRMSILSGGYVNKSKILRILNPVIAVDFFCLVCTALLNDVIPYEIYGILHPVLGYILTAGIVCHVILNWSWIKNNYLSKKS
;
A
#
# COMPACT_ATOMS: atom_id res chain seq x y z
N MET A 1 -5.54 -1.00 -20.53
CA MET A 1 -5.58 0.41 -20.96
C MET A 1 -5.91 1.38 -19.83
N ALA A 2 -6.86 1.07 -18.94
CA ALA A 2 -7.18 1.95 -17.79
C ALA A 2 -6.00 2.24 -16.83
N ILE A 3 -5.09 1.27 -16.58
CA ILE A 3 -3.97 1.45 -15.63
C ILE A 3 -2.96 2.51 -16.12
N LEU A 4 -2.71 2.58 -17.43
CA LEU A 4 -1.81 3.58 -18.03
C LEU A 4 -2.42 4.98 -17.99
N GLU A 5 -3.73 5.10 -18.24
CA GLU A 5 -4.46 6.36 -18.19
C GLU A 5 -4.56 6.92 -16.75
N ILE A 6 -4.69 6.05 -15.75
CA ILE A 6 -4.67 6.42 -14.32
C ILE A 6 -3.28 6.94 -13.90
N CYS A 7 -2.21 6.34 -14.44
CA CYS A 7 -0.83 6.73 -14.14
C CYS A 7 -0.50 8.13 -14.69
N GLU A 8 -0.95 8.44 -15.92
CA GLU A 8 -0.76 9.74 -16.56
C GLU A 8 -1.51 10.86 -15.82
N LYS A 9 -2.77 10.60 -15.44
CA LYS A 9 -3.60 11.58 -14.72
C LYS A 9 -3.08 11.87 -13.30
N GLN A 10 -2.51 10.89 -12.61
CA GLN A 10 -1.87 11.09 -11.30
C GLN A 10 -0.58 11.92 -11.39
N CYS A 11 0.24 11.72 -12.42
CA CYS A 11 1.51 12.43 -12.60
C CYS A 11 1.31 13.94 -12.85
N ILE A 12 0.31 14.31 -13.64
CA ILE A 12 0.00 15.72 -13.97
C ILE A 12 -0.58 16.46 -12.76
N LEU A 13 -1.37 15.79 -11.92
CA LEU A 13 -1.95 16.39 -10.71
C LEU A 13 -0.91 16.59 -9.60
N GLU A 14 0.02 15.64 -9.44
CA GLU A 14 1.13 15.75 -8.47
C GLU A 14 2.04 16.96 -8.76
N SER A 15 2.32 17.23 -10.04
CA SER A 15 3.20 18.33 -10.46
C SER A 15 2.66 19.72 -10.08
N ARG A 16 1.32 19.87 -10.00
CA ARG A 16 0.69 21.14 -9.63
C ARG A 16 0.51 21.29 -8.12
N MET A 17 0.36 20.19 -7.39
CA MET A 17 0.18 20.21 -5.93
C MET A 17 1.50 20.45 -5.18
N SER A 18 2.64 20.03 -5.75
CA SER A 18 3.96 20.22 -5.15
C SER A 18 4.46 21.67 -5.10
N ILE A 19 3.93 22.56 -5.94
CA ILE A 19 4.35 23.98 -5.99
C ILE A 19 3.63 24.84 -4.95
N LEU A 20 2.47 24.39 -4.44
CA LEU A 20 1.61 25.19 -3.55
C LEU A 20 1.72 24.86 -2.06
N SER A 21 2.44 23.79 -1.68
CA SER A 21 2.39 23.33 -0.30
C SER A 21 3.77 23.15 0.33
N GLY A 22 4.24 24.22 0.95
CA GLY A 22 5.19 24.13 2.04
C GLY A 22 4.54 23.41 3.22
N GLY A 23 4.74 22.10 3.32
CA GLY A 23 4.40 21.29 4.51
C GLY A 23 3.23 20.31 4.40
N TYR A 24 2.56 20.12 3.25
CA TYR A 24 1.56 19.06 3.11
C TYR A 24 2.19 17.75 2.60
N VAL A 25 2.03 16.67 3.38
CA VAL A 25 2.50 15.35 2.98
C VAL A 25 1.66 14.88 1.79
N ASN A 26 2.30 14.75 0.63
CA ASN A 26 1.63 14.30 -0.59
C ASN A 26 1.21 12.84 -0.44
N LYS A 27 -0.09 12.62 -0.23
CA LYS A 27 -0.69 11.29 -0.09
C LYS A 27 -0.30 10.35 -1.24
N SER A 28 -0.22 10.87 -2.47
CA SER A 28 0.23 10.13 -3.66
C SER A 28 1.67 9.64 -3.55
N LYS A 29 2.60 10.46 -3.02
CA LYS A 29 4.00 10.04 -2.79
C LYS A 29 4.09 8.96 -1.72
N ILE A 30 3.32 9.10 -0.63
CA ILE A 30 3.25 8.08 0.42
C ILE A 30 2.72 6.77 -0.14
N LEU A 31 1.60 6.80 -0.87
CA LEU A 31 1.01 5.61 -1.51
C LEU A 31 1.97 4.94 -2.49
N ARG A 32 2.75 5.72 -3.24
CA ARG A 32 3.75 5.21 -4.19
C ARG A 32 4.88 4.43 -3.49
N ILE A 33 5.21 4.76 -2.25
CA ILE A 33 6.20 4.03 -1.43
C ILE A 33 5.53 2.90 -0.65
N LEU A 34 4.34 3.14 -0.10
CA LEU A 34 3.61 2.18 0.72
C LEU A 34 3.22 0.92 -0.07
N ASN A 35 2.83 1.08 -1.35
CA ASN A 35 2.44 -0.04 -2.21
C ASN A 35 3.54 -1.11 -2.38
N PRO A 36 4.77 -0.77 -2.83
CA PRO A 36 5.83 -1.77 -2.94
C PRO A 36 6.25 -2.32 -1.57
N VAL A 37 6.19 -1.52 -0.49
CA VAL A 37 6.49 -2.01 0.87
C VAL A 37 5.50 -3.10 1.28
N ILE A 38 4.19 -2.87 1.11
CA ILE A 38 3.15 -3.88 1.39
C ILE A 38 3.34 -5.12 0.52
N ALA A 39 3.71 -4.95 -0.75
CA ALA A 39 3.93 -6.08 -1.65
C ALA A 39 5.14 -6.94 -1.23
N VAL A 40 6.24 -6.32 -0.83
CA VAL A 40 7.43 -7.02 -0.33
C VAL A 40 7.12 -7.70 1.00
N ASP A 41 6.44 -7.02 1.91
CA ASP A 41 6.06 -7.57 3.21
C ASP A 41 5.13 -8.79 3.06
N PHE A 42 4.14 -8.70 2.18
CA PHE A 42 3.28 -9.82 1.80
C PHE A 42 4.10 -11.00 1.25
N PHE A 43 5.05 -10.74 0.36
CA PHE A 43 5.92 -11.78 -0.19
C PHE A 43 6.75 -12.46 0.90
N CYS A 44 7.34 -11.70 1.83
CA CYS A 44 8.06 -12.22 2.98
C CYS A 44 7.14 -13.07 3.88
N LEU A 45 5.92 -12.61 4.15
CA LEU A 45 4.93 -13.35 4.93
C LEU A 45 4.58 -14.70 4.30
N VAL A 46 4.38 -14.73 2.97
CA VAL A 46 4.11 -15.96 2.23
C VAL A 46 5.32 -16.89 2.26
N CYS A 47 6.52 -16.37 2.01
CA CYS A 47 7.75 -17.17 2.06
C CYS A 47 7.98 -17.79 3.44
N THR A 48 7.75 -17.04 4.52
CA THR A 48 7.89 -17.56 5.89
C THR A 48 6.86 -18.64 6.20
N ALA A 49 5.63 -18.54 5.68
CA ALA A 49 4.63 -19.60 5.80
C ALA A 49 5.00 -20.86 5.01
N LEU A 50 5.48 -20.70 3.77
CA LEU A 50 5.87 -21.83 2.90
C LEU A 50 7.13 -22.54 3.38
N LEU A 51 8.01 -21.83 4.07
CA LEU A 51 9.28 -22.35 4.61
C LEU A 51 9.18 -22.67 6.10
N ASN A 52 7.97 -22.80 6.68
CA ASN A 52 7.79 -23.05 8.10
C ASN A 52 8.49 -24.35 8.57
N ASP A 53 8.62 -25.34 7.70
CA ASP A 53 9.28 -26.62 7.99
C ASP A 53 10.82 -26.51 7.93
N VAL A 54 11.35 -25.47 7.29
CA VAL A 54 12.80 -25.21 7.16
C VAL A 54 13.28 -24.22 8.21
N ILE A 55 12.42 -23.26 8.60
CA ILE A 55 12.74 -22.22 9.56
C ILE A 55 12.55 -22.77 10.98
N PRO A 56 13.54 -22.62 11.88
CA PRO A 56 13.38 -22.97 13.29
C PRO A 56 12.16 -22.30 13.92
N TYR A 57 11.43 -23.04 14.75
CA TYR A 57 10.16 -22.58 15.32
C TYR A 57 10.32 -21.27 16.12
N GLU A 58 11.46 -21.07 16.79
CA GLU A 58 11.74 -19.87 17.57
C GLU A 58 11.83 -18.62 16.67
N ILE A 59 12.37 -18.78 15.47
CA ILE A 59 12.47 -17.69 14.49
C ILE A 59 11.13 -17.49 13.81
N TYR A 60 10.47 -18.56 13.37
CA TYR A 60 9.16 -18.51 12.72
C TYR A 60 8.10 -17.87 13.63
N GLY A 61 8.05 -18.29 14.90
CA GLY A 61 7.08 -17.84 15.90
C GLY A 61 7.19 -16.36 16.26
N ILE A 62 8.28 -15.69 15.86
CA ILE A 62 8.44 -14.24 16.00
C ILE A 62 8.26 -13.57 14.64
N LEU A 63 8.98 -14.04 13.62
CA LEU A 63 9.07 -13.39 12.32
C LEU A 63 7.71 -13.38 11.59
N HIS A 64 7.04 -14.52 11.51
CA HIS A 64 5.76 -14.63 10.79
C HIS A 64 4.65 -13.74 11.39
N PRO A 65 4.38 -13.76 12.72
CA PRO A 65 3.37 -12.88 13.28
C PRO A 65 3.76 -11.39 13.21
N VAL A 66 5.04 -11.04 13.36
CA VAL A 66 5.50 -9.65 13.22
C VAL A 66 5.24 -9.12 11.80
N LEU A 67 5.61 -9.89 10.77
CA LEU A 67 5.28 -9.55 9.38
C LEU A 67 3.76 -9.43 9.18
N GLY A 68 2.96 -10.30 9.81
CA GLY A 68 1.51 -10.23 9.75
C GLY A 68 0.93 -8.94 10.34
N TYR A 69 1.47 -8.47 11.48
CA TYR A 69 1.05 -7.21 12.10
C TYR A 69 1.46 -5.99 11.25
N ILE A 70 2.68 -5.99 10.70
CA ILE A 70 3.17 -4.92 9.82
C ILE A 70 2.29 -4.85 8.57
N LEU A 71 1.99 -6.00 7.96
CA LEU A 71 1.15 -6.08 6.76
C LEU A 71 -0.25 -5.55 7.05
N THR A 72 -0.84 -5.95 8.18
CA THR A 72 -2.18 -5.50 8.59
C THR A 72 -2.21 -3.98 8.76
N ALA A 73 -1.24 -3.41 9.47
CA ALA A 73 -1.13 -1.96 9.63
C ALA A 73 -0.92 -1.25 8.28
N GLY A 74 -0.07 -1.82 7.41
CA GLY A 74 0.17 -1.32 6.06
C GLY A 74 -1.11 -1.28 5.22
N ILE A 75 -1.88 -2.37 5.19
CA ILE A 75 -3.16 -2.45 4.47
C ILE A 75 -4.16 -1.43 5.00
N VAL A 76 -4.30 -1.29 6.32
CA VAL A 76 -5.20 -0.29 6.93
C VAL A 76 -4.79 1.12 6.49
N CYS A 77 -3.50 1.46 6.58
CA CYS A 77 -2.97 2.73 6.09
C CYS A 77 -3.24 2.93 4.59
N HIS A 78 -3.05 1.89 3.77
CA HIS A 78 -3.32 1.94 2.34
C HIS A 78 -4.79 2.24 2.06
N VAL A 79 -5.71 1.56 2.73
CA VAL A 79 -7.17 1.77 2.58
C VAL A 79 -7.56 3.18 3.00
N ILE A 80 -7.07 3.67 4.14
CA ILE A 80 -7.36 5.03 4.63
C ILE A 80 -6.87 6.09 3.63
N LEU A 81 -5.63 5.96 3.16
CA LEU A 81 -5.04 6.91 2.21
C LEU A 81 -5.75 6.87 0.84
N ASN A 82 -6.24 5.69 0.44
CA ASN A 82 -6.92 5.47 -0.84
C ASN A 82 -8.45 5.55 -0.74
N TRP A 83 -9.01 5.93 0.42
CA TRP A 83 -10.45 5.89 0.69
C TRP A 83 -11.27 6.75 -0.28
N SER A 84 -10.75 7.91 -0.69
CA SER A 84 -11.43 8.77 -1.67
C SER A 84 -11.56 8.09 -3.03
N TRP A 85 -10.55 7.33 -3.46
CA TRP A 85 -10.61 6.56 -4.69
C TRP A 85 -11.58 5.39 -4.56
N ILE A 86 -11.54 4.67 -3.44
CA ILE A 86 -12.47 3.56 -3.17
C ILE A 86 -13.92 4.05 -3.22
N LYS A 87 -14.22 5.15 -2.54
CA LYS A 87 -15.55 5.76 -2.55
C LYS A 87 -15.97 6.14 -3.98
N ASN A 88 -15.08 6.71 -4.78
CA ASN A 88 -15.41 7.14 -6.14
C ASN A 88 -15.61 5.99 -7.13
N ASN A 89 -14.96 4.83 -6.92
CA ASN A 89 -15.07 3.68 -7.84
C ASN A 89 -16.16 2.69 -7.41
N TYR A 90 -16.34 2.50 -6.10
CA TYR A 90 -17.24 1.46 -5.57
C TYR A 90 -18.50 2.02 -4.90
N LEU A 91 -18.47 3.25 -4.39
CA LEU A 91 -19.59 3.86 -3.64
C LEU A 91 -20.23 5.06 -4.35
N SER A 92 -19.63 5.51 -5.47
CA SER A 92 -20.21 6.53 -6.33
C SER A 92 -21.38 5.89 -7.08
N LYS A 93 -22.60 6.19 -6.63
CA LYS A 93 -23.81 5.91 -7.42
C LYS A 93 -23.67 6.71 -8.73
N LYS A 94 -23.50 5.99 -9.84
CA LYS A 94 -23.79 6.53 -11.16
C LYS A 94 -25.29 6.84 -11.18
N SER A 95 -25.64 8.10 -10.95
CA SER A 95 -26.97 8.66 -11.18
C SER A 95 -26.83 9.92 -12.01
#